data_AF-A0A851ANR0-F1
#
_entry.id   AF-A0A851ANR0-F1
#
_cell.length_a   1.000
_cell.length_b   1.000
_cell.length_c   1.000
_cell.angle_alpha   90.00
_cell.angle_beta   90.00
_cell.angle_gamma   90.00
#
_symmetry.space_group_name_H-M   'P 1'
#
loop_
_entity.id
_entity.type
_entity.pdbx_description
1 polymer ?
#
loop_
_entity_poly.entity_id
_entity_poly.type
_entity_poly.pdbx_seq_one_letter_code
_entity_poly.pdbx_strand_id
1 'polypeptide(L)'
;APERSTPSSPRAAPRLPPPRALPTPAPCVANASVHNVSGFAKLPSHVQDFMRYRHCRSFPVLLGIPGKCGGPEGSPNVFLLLAIKSSPVNYERREVIRKTWGQERTFNRALIRRVFLVGVAPGARDAKKLNRLLRLEQREHGDVLQWDFRDTFFNLTLKQVLFHAWLEEHCPGVCFIFNGDDDVFVNTDNVVRFAMATQGAQEQHLMVGQLFVNNSPIRLQRSKYFVPTQLLASERYPPYCGSGGMLMSGFTARAISRESRDIELFPIDDVYLGMCLEKAGLLPASHAGIRTMGIGLPASTDPFDPCYYRELLVVHRFVPYEVAVMWQDIHEPRLLCSK
;
A
#
# COMPACT_ATOMS: atom_id res chain seq x y z
N ALA A 1 67.54 -17.07 -31.77
CA ALA A 1 66.13 -17.41 -31.50
C ALA A 1 65.84 -17.12 -30.04
N PRO A 2 65.03 -16.10 -29.71
CA PRO A 2 64.55 -15.89 -28.35
C PRO A 2 63.11 -16.41 -28.19
N GLU A 3 62.86 -17.05 -27.05
CA GLU A 3 61.61 -17.68 -26.66
C GLU A 3 60.48 -16.67 -26.47
N ARG A 4 59.30 -17.00 -27.00
CA ARG A 4 58.05 -16.25 -26.81
C ARG A 4 57.38 -16.73 -25.52
N SER A 5 57.28 -15.86 -24.53
CA SER A 5 56.44 -16.08 -23.35
C SER A 5 54.97 -15.82 -23.69
N THR A 6 54.10 -16.79 -23.38
CA THR A 6 52.64 -16.69 -23.46
C THR A 6 52.07 -16.06 -22.18
N PRO A 7 51.09 -15.14 -22.25
CA PRO A 7 50.43 -14.61 -21.05
C PRO A 7 49.39 -15.61 -20.51
N SER A 8 49.36 -15.78 -19.19
CA SER A 8 48.44 -16.60 -18.42
C SER A 8 47.00 -16.06 -18.44
N SER A 9 46.00 -16.94 -18.55
CA SER A 9 44.58 -16.58 -18.53
C SER A 9 44.13 -16.02 -17.17
N PRO A 10 43.13 -15.11 -17.11
CA PRO A 10 42.62 -14.61 -15.85
C PRO A 10 41.81 -15.69 -15.12
N ARG A 11 42.08 -15.87 -13.83
CA ARG A 11 41.32 -16.73 -12.91
C ARG A 11 39.86 -16.26 -12.86
N ALA A 12 38.93 -17.17 -13.11
CA ALA A 12 37.51 -16.92 -12.93
C ALA A 12 37.21 -16.57 -11.46
N ALA A 13 36.46 -15.49 -11.24
CA ALA A 13 35.99 -15.10 -9.92
C ALA A 13 35.09 -16.19 -9.32
N PRO A 14 35.15 -16.44 -8.00
CA PRO A 14 34.33 -17.46 -7.36
C PRO A 14 32.85 -17.09 -7.48
N ARG A 15 32.04 -18.00 -8.02
CA ARG A 15 30.58 -17.87 -8.07
C ARG A 15 30.06 -17.87 -6.63
N LEU A 16 29.37 -16.80 -6.26
CA LEU A 16 28.61 -16.75 -5.00
C LEU A 16 27.59 -17.90 -5.00
N PRO A 17 27.46 -18.64 -3.88
CA PRO A 17 26.45 -19.67 -3.77
C PRO A 17 25.04 -19.06 -3.96
N PRO A 18 24.09 -19.81 -4.53
CA PRO A 18 22.72 -19.34 -4.64
C PRO A 18 22.20 -18.97 -3.24
N PRO A 19 21.40 -17.90 -3.11
CA PRO A 19 20.84 -17.51 -1.83
C PRO A 19 20.06 -18.70 -1.26
N ARG A 20 20.38 -19.08 -0.01
CA ARG A 20 19.64 -20.11 0.73
C ARG A 20 18.16 -19.72 0.72
N ALA A 21 17.30 -20.61 0.24
CA ALA A 21 15.85 -20.43 0.35
C ALA A 21 15.51 -20.25 1.83
N LEU A 22 14.87 -19.13 2.16
CA LEU A 22 14.37 -18.88 3.52
C LEU A 22 13.40 -20.02 3.89
N PRO A 23 13.44 -20.54 5.14
CA PRO A 23 12.50 -21.56 5.59
C PRO A 23 11.08 -21.09 5.33
N THR A 24 10.24 -21.95 4.75
CA THR A 24 8.82 -21.63 4.59
C THR A 24 8.23 -21.45 5.99
N PRO A 25 7.52 -20.32 6.26
CA PRO A 25 6.90 -20.11 7.56
C PRO A 25 5.99 -21.29 7.91
N ALA A 26 6.02 -21.74 9.16
CA ALA A 26 5.07 -22.74 9.63
C ALA A 26 3.63 -22.23 9.39
N PRO A 27 2.68 -23.11 9.03
CA PRO A 27 1.30 -22.71 8.84
C PRO A 27 0.74 -22.04 10.10
N CYS A 28 0.12 -20.87 9.90
CA CYS A 28 -0.61 -20.17 10.95
C CYS A 28 -1.72 -21.06 11.54
N VAL A 29 -1.79 -21.15 12.87
CA VAL A 29 -2.79 -21.94 13.60
C VAL A 29 -3.78 -21.02 14.31
N ALA A 30 -5.05 -21.41 14.35
CA ALA A 30 -6.07 -20.63 15.04
C ALA A 30 -5.79 -20.54 16.54
N ASN A 31 -5.84 -19.34 17.10
CA ASN A 31 -5.77 -19.18 18.54
C ASN A 31 -7.10 -19.59 19.20
N ALA A 32 -7.12 -20.73 19.87
CA ALA A 32 -8.30 -21.24 20.55
C ALA A 32 -8.68 -20.44 21.83
N SER A 33 -7.74 -19.69 22.42
CA SER A 33 -8.01 -18.96 23.67
C SER A 33 -9.05 -17.85 23.51
N VAL A 34 -9.30 -17.39 22.28
CA VAL A 34 -10.33 -16.38 21.98
C VAL A 34 -11.74 -16.84 22.34
N HIS A 35 -11.97 -18.15 22.45
CA HIS A 35 -13.25 -18.70 22.90
C HIS A 35 -13.56 -18.34 24.36
N ASN A 36 -12.55 -17.99 25.16
CA ASN A 36 -12.72 -17.52 26.54
C ASN A 36 -13.06 -16.03 26.63
N VAL A 37 -13.02 -15.29 25.50
CA VAL A 37 -13.35 -13.86 25.48
C VAL A 37 -14.87 -13.68 25.60
N SER A 38 -15.30 -12.94 26.61
CA SER A 38 -16.72 -12.66 26.86
C SER A 38 -17.41 -12.09 25.62
N GLY A 39 -18.54 -12.69 25.23
CA GLY A 39 -19.32 -12.28 24.06
C GLY A 39 -18.78 -12.71 22.70
N PHE A 40 -17.63 -13.40 22.63
CA PHE A 40 -17.01 -13.83 21.36
C PHE A 40 -17.96 -14.64 20.47
N ALA A 41 -18.70 -15.59 21.04
CA ALA A 41 -19.64 -16.44 20.30
C ALA A 41 -20.78 -15.67 19.61
N LYS A 42 -21.07 -14.43 20.05
CA LYS A 42 -22.11 -13.56 19.50
C LYS A 42 -21.57 -12.64 18.38
N LEU A 43 -20.26 -12.64 18.13
CA LEU A 43 -19.65 -11.81 17.11
C LEU A 43 -19.91 -12.39 15.71
N PRO A 44 -20.00 -11.55 14.66
CA PRO A 44 -20.06 -12.00 13.28
C PRO A 44 -18.89 -12.94 12.93
N SER A 45 -19.13 -13.91 12.03
CA SER A 45 -18.15 -14.94 11.67
C SER A 45 -16.80 -14.38 11.20
N HIS A 46 -16.82 -13.31 10.39
CA HIS A 46 -15.61 -12.64 9.91
C HIS A 46 -14.80 -11.97 11.04
N VAL A 47 -15.47 -11.44 12.06
CA VAL A 47 -14.81 -10.88 13.27
C VAL A 47 -14.19 -12.00 14.09
N GLN A 48 -14.91 -13.11 14.26
CA GLN A 48 -14.38 -14.27 14.98
C GLN A 48 -13.15 -14.85 14.29
N ASP A 49 -13.18 -14.96 12.96
CA ASP A 49 -12.06 -15.41 12.13
C ASP A 49 -10.85 -14.49 12.31
N PHE A 50 -11.07 -13.18 12.19
CA PHE A 50 -10.02 -12.18 12.45
C PHE A 50 -9.40 -12.34 13.84
N MET A 51 -10.22 -12.45 14.90
CA MET A 51 -9.71 -12.63 16.27
C MET A 51 -8.89 -13.92 16.43
N ARG A 52 -9.29 -15.02 15.80
CA ARG A 52 -8.53 -16.30 15.85
C ARG A 52 -7.15 -16.18 15.21
N TYR A 53 -6.99 -15.34 14.18
CA TYR A 53 -5.79 -15.30 13.35
C TYR A 53 -5.01 -13.97 13.37
N ARG A 54 -5.45 -12.94 14.12
CA ARG A 54 -4.80 -11.62 14.22
C ARG A 54 -3.33 -11.63 14.71
N HIS A 55 -2.87 -12.76 15.24
CA HIS A 55 -1.48 -12.97 15.66
C HIS A 55 -0.58 -13.46 14.51
N CYS A 56 -1.15 -13.96 13.42
CA CYS A 56 -0.41 -14.48 12.28
C CYS A 56 0.02 -13.37 11.35
N ARG A 57 1.34 -13.25 11.15
CA ARG A 57 1.97 -12.16 10.38
C ARG A 57 2.94 -12.62 9.31
N SER A 58 3.26 -13.91 9.28
CA SER A 58 4.20 -14.48 8.32
C SER A 58 3.45 -15.32 7.30
N PHE A 59 3.55 -14.92 6.04
CA PHE A 59 2.90 -15.59 4.92
C PHE A 59 3.90 -15.72 3.77
N PRO A 60 3.94 -16.87 3.08
CA PRO A 60 4.78 -17.05 1.90
C PRO A 60 4.51 -15.99 0.84
N VAL A 61 5.59 -15.50 0.20
CA VAL A 61 5.50 -14.68 -1.00
C VAL A 61 5.25 -15.60 -2.20
N LEU A 62 4.10 -15.44 -2.87
CA LEU A 62 3.74 -16.18 -4.07
C LEU A 62 4.30 -15.53 -5.34
N LEU A 63 4.30 -14.19 -5.38
CA LEU A 63 4.88 -13.37 -6.44
C LEU A 63 5.70 -12.26 -5.78
N GLY A 64 7.02 -12.29 -5.99
CA GLY A 64 7.96 -11.33 -5.43
C GLY A 64 8.63 -10.48 -6.50
N ILE A 65 9.03 -9.27 -6.12
CA ILE A 65 9.74 -8.31 -6.99
C ILE A 65 10.94 -7.67 -6.27
N PRO A 66 11.92 -8.48 -5.79
CA PRO A 66 13.00 -7.98 -4.95
C PRO A 66 13.86 -6.88 -5.61
N GLY A 67 13.92 -6.84 -6.94
CA GLY A 67 14.65 -5.84 -7.71
C GLY A 67 13.88 -4.54 -8.02
N LYS A 68 12.63 -4.36 -7.55
CA LYS A 68 11.79 -3.20 -7.96
C LYS A 68 12.44 -1.84 -7.66
N CYS A 69 13.15 -1.75 -6.54
CA CYS A 69 13.90 -0.58 -6.11
C CYS A 69 15.41 -0.68 -6.41
N GLY A 70 15.86 -1.69 -7.16
CA GLY A 70 17.30 -1.96 -7.33
C GLY A 70 17.97 -2.52 -6.06
N GLY A 71 17.18 -3.13 -5.17
CA GLY A 71 17.64 -3.60 -3.85
C GLY A 71 18.01 -2.46 -2.89
N PRO A 72 18.66 -2.78 -1.76
CA PRO A 72 19.05 -1.78 -0.77
C PRO A 72 19.88 -0.63 -1.33
N GLU A 73 20.84 -0.93 -2.20
CA GLU A 73 21.74 0.06 -2.82
C GLU A 73 21.03 0.97 -3.83
N GLY A 74 20.08 0.44 -4.59
CA GLY A 74 19.31 1.21 -5.56
C GLY A 74 18.17 2.02 -4.95
N SER A 75 17.70 1.62 -3.76
CA SER A 75 16.49 2.17 -3.16
C SER A 75 16.50 3.69 -2.92
N PRO A 76 17.63 4.36 -2.58
CA PRO A 76 17.69 5.82 -2.48
C PRO A 76 17.42 6.55 -3.79
N ASN A 77 17.51 5.88 -4.94
CA ASN A 77 17.19 6.49 -6.22
C ASN A 77 15.67 6.54 -6.49
N VAL A 78 14.87 5.75 -5.75
CA VAL A 78 13.41 5.76 -5.89
C VAL A 78 12.85 6.91 -5.04
N PHE A 79 12.46 7.99 -5.72
CA PHE A 79 11.89 9.15 -5.05
C PHE A 79 10.47 8.87 -4.54
N LEU A 80 9.63 8.25 -5.37
CA LEU A 80 8.25 7.92 -5.00
C LEU A 80 7.94 6.47 -5.37
N LEU A 81 7.55 5.68 -4.37
CA LEU A 81 6.94 4.38 -4.57
C LEU A 81 5.42 4.47 -4.43
N LEU A 82 4.71 4.17 -5.50
CA LEU A 82 3.27 4.00 -5.50
C LEU A 82 2.94 2.57 -5.04
N ALA A 83 2.50 2.43 -3.79
CA ALA A 83 2.07 1.18 -3.19
C ALA A 83 0.54 1.11 -3.16
N ILE A 84 -0.03 0.27 -4.02
CA ILE A 84 -1.45 0.29 -4.33
C ILE A 84 -2.09 -1.00 -3.86
N LYS A 85 -2.97 -0.90 -2.85
CA LYS A 85 -3.79 -2.01 -2.40
C LYS A 85 -4.77 -2.40 -3.50
N SER A 86 -4.68 -3.65 -3.94
CA SER A 86 -5.58 -4.20 -4.95
C SER A 86 -6.07 -5.59 -4.54
N SER A 87 -7.11 -6.08 -5.22
CA SER A 87 -7.65 -7.44 -5.05
C SER A 87 -7.30 -8.29 -6.27
N PRO A 88 -7.13 -9.62 -6.14
CA PRO A 88 -6.79 -10.50 -7.27
C PRO A 88 -7.69 -10.32 -8.51
N VAL A 89 -8.97 -10.02 -8.31
CA VAL A 89 -9.97 -9.82 -9.37
C VAL A 89 -9.83 -8.50 -10.13
N ASN A 90 -9.18 -7.49 -9.55
CA ASN A 90 -9.15 -6.10 -10.04
C ASN A 90 -8.12 -5.87 -11.16
N TYR A 91 -8.03 -6.77 -12.14
CA TYR A 91 -7.09 -6.64 -13.27
C TYR A 91 -7.31 -5.32 -14.03
N GLU A 92 -8.56 -5.00 -14.38
CA GLU A 92 -8.89 -3.78 -15.13
C GLU A 92 -8.49 -2.49 -14.39
N ARG A 93 -8.67 -2.45 -13.06
CA ARG A 93 -8.23 -1.32 -12.23
C ARG A 93 -6.72 -1.17 -12.27
N ARG A 94 -5.98 -2.26 -12.06
CA ARG A 94 -4.52 -2.22 -12.13
C ARG A 94 -4.06 -1.76 -13.51
N GLU A 95 -4.68 -2.28 -14.57
CA GLU A 95 -4.32 -1.98 -15.94
C GLU A 95 -4.55 -0.51 -16.33
N VAL A 96 -5.70 0.07 -15.98
CA VAL A 96 -5.90 1.51 -16.23
C VAL A 96 -4.94 2.36 -15.41
N ILE A 97 -4.62 1.96 -14.18
CA ILE A 97 -3.65 2.68 -13.34
C ILE A 97 -2.25 2.65 -14.01
N ARG A 98 -1.82 1.52 -14.60
CA ARG A 98 -0.53 1.46 -15.32
C ARG A 98 -0.44 2.48 -16.46
N LYS A 99 -1.56 2.69 -17.15
CA LYS A 99 -1.70 3.56 -18.33
C LYS A 99 -1.95 5.03 -17.99
N THR A 100 -2.27 5.33 -16.72
CA THR A 100 -2.66 6.66 -16.27
C THR A 100 -1.76 7.11 -15.11
N TRP A 101 -2.34 7.46 -13.96
CA TRP A 101 -1.64 8.07 -12.83
C TRP A 101 -0.57 7.17 -12.21
N GLY A 102 -0.69 5.85 -12.36
CA GLY A 102 0.27 4.91 -11.80
C GLY A 102 1.57 4.79 -12.60
N GLN A 103 1.69 5.41 -13.78
CA GLN A 103 2.80 5.19 -14.72
C GLN A 103 4.18 5.28 -14.04
N GLU A 104 5.03 4.26 -14.25
CA GLU A 104 6.43 4.33 -13.83
C GLU A 104 7.19 5.26 -14.80
N ARG A 105 7.74 6.36 -14.29
CA ARG A 105 8.47 7.35 -15.09
C ARG A 105 9.36 8.21 -14.19
N THR A 106 10.20 9.03 -14.83
CA THR A 106 10.90 10.12 -14.15
C THR A 106 10.17 11.43 -14.41
N PHE A 107 9.78 12.14 -13.35
CA PHE A 107 9.13 13.45 -13.44
C PHE A 107 9.89 14.45 -12.56
N ASN A 108 10.31 15.59 -13.10
CA ASN A 108 11.12 16.57 -12.37
C ASN A 108 12.35 15.96 -11.65
N ARG A 109 13.02 14.99 -12.29
CA ARG A 109 14.15 14.20 -11.73
C ARG A 109 13.78 13.25 -10.58
N ALA A 110 12.51 13.13 -10.21
CA ALA A 110 12.03 12.10 -9.30
C ALA A 110 11.68 10.82 -10.06
N LEU A 111 12.35 9.72 -9.71
CA LEU A 111 12.02 8.38 -10.19
C LEU A 111 10.78 7.86 -9.46
N ILE A 112 9.74 7.53 -10.23
CA ILE A 112 8.48 6.97 -9.74
C ILE A 112 8.43 5.48 -10.09
N ARG A 113 8.18 4.64 -9.09
CA ARG A 113 8.02 3.18 -9.24
C ARG A 113 6.66 2.76 -8.68
N ARG A 114 6.14 1.61 -9.12
CA ARG A 114 4.82 1.13 -8.69
C ARG A 114 4.87 -0.33 -8.25
N VAL A 115 4.06 -0.64 -7.24
CA VAL A 115 3.75 -2.00 -6.79
C VAL A 115 2.27 -2.13 -6.46
N PHE A 116 1.65 -3.23 -6.87
CA PHE A 116 0.31 -3.64 -6.45
C PHE A 116 0.41 -4.68 -5.33
N LEU A 117 -0.31 -4.45 -4.23
CA LEU A 117 -0.32 -5.30 -3.04
C LEU A 117 -1.55 -6.19 -3.06
N VAL A 118 -1.34 -7.50 -3.15
CA VAL A 118 -2.41 -8.48 -3.42
C VAL A 118 -2.27 -9.70 -2.51
N GLY A 119 -3.40 -10.24 -2.04
CA GLY A 119 -3.48 -11.54 -1.36
C GLY A 119 -3.96 -12.65 -2.30
N VAL A 120 -4.68 -13.62 -1.74
CA VAL A 120 -5.34 -14.70 -2.48
C VAL A 120 -6.85 -14.55 -2.34
N ALA A 121 -7.58 -14.82 -3.42
CA ALA A 121 -9.04 -14.74 -3.39
C ALA A 121 -9.61 -15.72 -2.34
N PRO A 122 -10.63 -15.33 -1.53
CA PRO A 122 -11.12 -16.19 -0.45
C PRO A 122 -11.68 -17.55 -0.87
N GLY A 123 -12.25 -17.65 -2.09
CA GLY A 123 -12.82 -18.88 -2.64
C GLY A 123 -11.80 -19.72 -3.40
N ALA A 124 -11.66 -21.01 -3.06
CA ALA A 124 -10.63 -21.90 -3.65
C ALA A 124 -10.68 -22.00 -5.19
N ARG A 125 -11.88 -22.02 -5.78
CA ARG A 125 -12.06 -22.06 -7.23
C ARG A 125 -11.59 -20.76 -7.90
N ASP A 126 -11.93 -19.62 -7.32
CA ASP A 126 -11.54 -18.31 -7.83
C ASP A 126 -10.05 -18.07 -7.62
N ALA A 127 -9.50 -18.47 -6.46
CA ALA A 127 -8.08 -18.41 -6.16
C ALA A 127 -7.23 -19.10 -7.23
N LYS A 128 -7.62 -20.30 -7.68
CA LYS A 128 -6.88 -21.01 -8.76
C LYS A 128 -6.84 -20.20 -10.06
N LYS A 129 -7.98 -19.64 -10.48
CA LYS A 129 -8.09 -18.87 -11.73
C LYS A 129 -7.35 -17.53 -11.61
N LEU A 130 -7.58 -16.80 -10.53
CA LEU A 130 -7.01 -15.47 -10.29
C LEU A 130 -5.51 -15.53 -10.02
N ASN A 131 -4.99 -16.54 -9.32
CA ASN A 131 -3.54 -16.74 -9.19
C ASN A 131 -2.87 -17.06 -10.54
N ARG A 132 -3.57 -17.75 -11.45
CA ARG A 132 -3.08 -17.94 -12.83
C ARG A 132 -3.05 -16.63 -13.61
N LEU A 133 -4.09 -15.79 -13.46
CA LEU A 133 -4.13 -14.45 -14.06
C LEU A 133 -2.99 -13.56 -13.53
N LEU A 134 -2.80 -13.49 -12.21
CA LEU A 134 -1.73 -12.70 -11.59
C LEU A 134 -0.34 -13.18 -12.04
N ARG A 135 -0.11 -14.48 -12.27
CA ARG A 135 1.15 -14.98 -12.84
C ARG A 135 1.37 -14.54 -14.29
N LEU A 136 0.30 -14.42 -15.09
CA LEU A 136 0.39 -13.89 -16.45
C LEU A 136 0.72 -12.39 -16.40
N GLU A 137 -0.03 -11.64 -15.61
CA GLU A 137 0.16 -10.21 -15.38
C GLU A 137 1.57 -9.89 -14.86
N GLN A 138 2.07 -10.70 -13.90
CA GLN A 138 3.41 -10.52 -13.33
C GLN A 138 4.53 -10.76 -14.36
N ARG A 139 4.35 -11.67 -15.32
CA ARG A 139 5.33 -11.88 -16.40
C ARG A 139 5.42 -10.68 -17.34
N GLU A 140 4.31 -9.98 -17.52
CA GLU A 140 4.22 -8.84 -18.42
C GLU A 140 4.69 -7.54 -17.76
N HIS A 141 4.27 -7.29 -16.52
CA HIS A 141 4.45 -5.98 -15.88
C HIS A 141 5.44 -5.97 -14.71
N GLY A 142 5.69 -7.13 -14.08
CA GLY A 142 6.66 -7.23 -12.98
C GLY A 142 6.38 -6.26 -11.81
N ASP A 143 5.11 -6.02 -11.48
CA ASP A 143 4.69 -5.00 -10.50
C ASP A 143 3.67 -5.50 -9.47
N VAL A 144 3.45 -6.82 -9.37
CA VAL A 144 2.55 -7.43 -8.38
C VAL A 144 3.36 -8.06 -7.24
N LEU A 145 3.09 -7.63 -6.01
CA LEU A 145 3.49 -8.30 -4.77
C LEU A 145 2.31 -9.11 -4.25
N GLN A 146 2.49 -10.44 -4.23
CA GLN A 146 1.46 -11.36 -3.76
C GLN A 146 1.94 -12.19 -2.58
N TRP A 147 1.17 -12.20 -1.50
CA TRP A 147 1.35 -13.09 -0.35
C TRP A 147 0.20 -14.08 -0.21
N ASP A 148 0.48 -15.24 0.38
CA ASP A 148 -0.47 -16.34 0.54
C ASP A 148 -1.43 -16.17 1.74
N PHE A 149 -2.11 -15.02 1.83
CA PHE A 149 -3.18 -14.78 2.81
C PHE A 149 -4.50 -14.49 2.10
N ARG A 150 -5.63 -14.75 2.77
CA ARG A 150 -6.96 -14.43 2.20
C ARG A 150 -7.15 -12.92 2.10
N ASP A 151 -7.31 -12.42 0.89
CA ASP A 151 -7.52 -10.99 0.63
C ASP A 151 -8.97 -10.61 0.99
N THR A 152 -9.12 -10.04 2.19
CA THR A 152 -10.41 -9.62 2.74
C THR A 152 -10.24 -8.24 3.38
N PHE A 153 -11.36 -7.53 3.59
CA PHE A 153 -11.32 -6.21 4.20
C PHE A 153 -10.60 -6.20 5.57
N PHE A 154 -10.85 -7.19 6.44
CA PHE A 154 -10.21 -7.25 7.77
C PHE A 154 -8.73 -7.68 7.72
N ASN A 155 -8.26 -8.20 6.57
CA ASN A 155 -6.86 -8.53 6.34
C ASN A 155 -6.10 -7.41 5.60
N LEU A 156 -6.71 -6.25 5.36
CA LEU A 156 -5.98 -5.09 4.81
C LEU A 156 -4.82 -4.67 5.73
N THR A 157 -5.00 -4.77 7.04
CA THR A 157 -3.93 -4.50 8.01
C THR A 157 -2.77 -5.48 7.87
N LEU A 158 -3.06 -6.77 7.67
CA LEU A 158 -2.03 -7.77 7.39
C LEU A 158 -1.30 -7.45 6.08
N LYS A 159 -2.03 -7.03 5.05
CA LYS A 159 -1.45 -6.58 3.77
C LYS A 159 -0.47 -5.42 3.98
N GLN A 160 -0.83 -4.44 4.81
CA GLN A 160 0.06 -3.33 5.17
C GLN A 160 1.30 -3.81 5.92
N VAL A 161 1.16 -4.65 6.95
CA VAL A 161 2.30 -5.17 7.71
C VAL A 161 3.28 -5.94 6.82
N LEU A 162 2.77 -6.80 5.93
CA LEU A 162 3.60 -7.54 4.97
C LEU A 162 4.31 -6.60 3.98
N PHE A 163 3.62 -5.55 3.54
CA PHE A 163 4.22 -4.53 2.68
C PHE A 163 5.32 -3.72 3.38
N HIS A 164 5.11 -3.29 4.63
CA HIS A 164 6.12 -2.58 5.41
C HIS A 164 7.36 -3.45 5.69
N ALA A 165 7.17 -4.75 5.96
CA ALA A 165 8.29 -5.70 6.05
C ALA A 165 9.04 -5.82 4.72
N TRP A 166 8.32 -5.90 3.60
CA TRP A 166 8.94 -5.95 2.27
C TRP A 166 9.72 -4.67 1.93
N LEU A 167 9.19 -3.49 2.30
CA LEU A 167 9.88 -2.21 2.15
C LEU A 167 11.20 -2.17 2.91
N GLU A 168 11.20 -2.62 4.17
CA GLU A 168 12.39 -2.65 5.02
C GLU A 168 13.49 -3.51 4.42
N GLU A 169 13.13 -4.64 3.80
CA GLU A 169 14.08 -5.57 3.20
C GLU A 169 14.55 -5.13 1.80
N HIS A 170 13.67 -4.60 0.95
CA HIS A 170 13.94 -4.43 -0.48
C HIS A 170 14.04 -2.98 -0.94
N CYS A 171 13.47 -2.04 -0.18
CA CYS A 171 13.43 -0.61 -0.51
C CYS A 171 13.76 0.29 0.70
N PRO A 172 14.78 0.01 1.53
CA PRO A 172 14.98 0.71 2.80
C PRO A 172 15.25 2.22 2.68
N GLY A 173 15.77 2.65 1.54
CA GLY A 173 16.14 4.03 1.23
C GLY A 173 15.14 4.81 0.37
N VAL A 174 13.96 4.26 0.07
CA VAL A 174 12.94 5.00 -0.71
C VAL A 174 12.58 6.33 -0.03
N CYS A 175 12.51 7.43 -0.80
CA CYS A 175 12.29 8.76 -0.20
C CYS A 175 10.85 8.94 0.31
N PHE A 176 9.86 8.60 -0.54
CA PHE A 176 8.44 8.74 -0.24
C PHE A 176 7.64 7.53 -0.73
N ILE A 177 6.58 7.21 -0.01
CA ILE A 177 5.63 6.15 -0.34
C ILE A 177 4.25 6.77 -0.42
N PHE A 178 3.60 6.65 -1.58
CA PHE A 178 2.17 6.83 -1.68
C PHE A 178 1.50 5.49 -1.42
N ASN A 179 0.67 5.42 -0.37
CA ASN A 179 -0.11 4.24 -0.02
C ASN A 179 -1.58 4.53 -0.29
N GLY A 180 -2.21 3.79 -1.20
CA GLY A 180 -3.58 4.07 -1.63
C GLY A 180 -4.33 2.84 -2.14
N ASP A 181 -5.62 3.03 -2.41
CA ASP A 181 -6.51 1.99 -2.94
C ASP A 181 -6.54 2.03 -4.49
N ASP A 182 -7.00 0.96 -5.14
CA ASP A 182 -7.10 0.87 -6.61
C ASP A 182 -8.40 1.47 -7.20
N ASP A 183 -9.17 2.18 -6.37
CA ASP A 183 -10.41 2.86 -6.72
C ASP A 183 -10.35 4.38 -6.50
N VAL A 184 -9.15 4.95 -6.63
CA VAL A 184 -8.92 6.40 -6.54
C VAL A 184 -8.36 6.97 -7.84
N PHE A 185 -8.53 8.27 -7.98
CA PHE A 185 -7.77 9.08 -8.92
C PHE A 185 -6.62 9.77 -8.18
N VAL A 186 -5.42 9.73 -8.75
CA VAL A 186 -4.23 10.40 -8.20
C VAL A 186 -3.66 11.36 -9.22
N ASN A 187 -3.43 12.62 -8.85
CA ASN A 187 -2.57 13.50 -9.63
C ASN A 187 -1.13 13.30 -9.17
N THR A 188 -0.44 12.32 -9.78
CA THR A 188 0.91 11.92 -9.37
C THR A 188 1.93 13.05 -9.54
N ASP A 189 1.75 13.96 -10.50
CA ASP A 189 2.61 15.14 -10.63
C ASP A 189 2.47 16.06 -9.41
N ASN A 190 1.24 16.31 -8.95
CA ASN A 190 1.01 17.11 -7.74
C ASN A 190 1.56 16.44 -6.48
N VAL A 191 1.44 15.12 -6.37
CA VAL A 191 2.05 14.35 -5.26
C VAL A 191 3.56 14.54 -5.26
N VAL A 192 4.23 14.45 -6.41
CA VAL A 192 5.68 14.67 -6.51
C VAL A 192 6.05 16.12 -6.19
N ARG A 193 5.31 17.11 -6.71
CA ARG A 193 5.56 18.52 -6.40
C ARG A 193 5.44 18.81 -4.90
N PHE A 194 4.40 18.27 -4.25
CA PHE A 194 4.22 18.39 -2.80
C PHE A 194 5.38 17.73 -2.02
N ALA A 195 5.77 16.51 -2.39
CA ALA A 195 6.88 15.80 -1.77
C ALA A 195 8.22 16.56 -1.91
N MET A 196 8.48 17.14 -3.10
CA MET A 196 9.66 17.97 -3.36
C MET A 196 9.66 19.27 -2.55
N ALA A 197 8.50 19.90 -2.37
CA ALA A 197 8.38 21.09 -1.52
C ALA A 197 8.65 20.78 -0.04
N THR A 198 8.58 19.50 0.34
CA THR A 198 8.87 18.99 1.68
C THR A 198 10.30 18.42 1.78
N GLN A 199 11.24 18.92 0.96
CA GLN A 199 12.65 18.50 0.96
C GLN A 199 13.26 18.49 2.37
N GLY A 200 14.00 17.42 2.70
CA GLY A 200 14.49 17.14 4.06
C GLY A 200 13.57 16.22 4.88
N ALA A 201 12.27 16.15 4.56
CA ALA A 201 11.33 15.28 5.27
C ALA A 201 11.43 13.79 4.92
N GLN A 202 12.21 13.40 3.91
CA GLN A 202 12.44 11.98 3.63
C GLN A 202 13.09 11.23 4.81
N GLU A 203 13.93 11.94 5.58
CA GLU A 203 14.57 11.45 6.82
C GLU A 203 13.88 11.97 8.10
N GLN A 204 12.76 12.70 7.96
CA GLN A 204 11.96 13.18 9.08
C GLN A 204 10.54 12.60 8.98
N HIS A 205 9.75 12.81 10.03
CA HIS A 205 8.38 12.36 10.00
C HIS A 205 7.53 13.15 8.99
N LEU A 206 6.94 12.44 8.03
CA LEU A 206 5.83 12.90 7.23
C LEU A 206 4.81 11.78 7.10
N MET A 207 3.55 12.07 7.40
CA MET A 207 2.39 11.27 6.99
C MET A 207 1.20 12.19 6.80
N VAL A 208 0.77 12.38 5.56
CA VAL A 208 -0.33 13.28 5.20
C VAL A 208 -1.43 12.56 4.44
N GLY A 209 -2.67 12.93 4.73
CA GLY A 209 -3.86 12.36 4.10
C GLY A 209 -5.13 13.14 4.45
N GLN A 210 -6.29 12.53 4.22
CA GLN A 210 -7.52 13.01 4.85
C GLN A 210 -7.53 12.58 6.32
N LEU A 211 -7.23 13.52 7.20
CA LEU A 211 -7.07 13.29 8.64
C LEU A 211 -8.44 13.14 9.32
N PHE A 212 -8.59 12.06 10.08
CA PHE A 212 -9.69 11.83 10.99
C PHE A 212 -9.20 11.96 12.44
N VAL A 213 -9.89 12.81 13.20
CA VAL A 213 -9.65 13.04 14.64
C VAL A 213 -10.95 12.81 15.40
N ASN A 214 -10.85 12.34 16.63
CA ASN A 214 -12.00 12.08 17.52
C ASN A 214 -13.05 11.10 16.95
N ASN A 215 -12.67 10.28 15.96
CA ASN A 215 -13.52 9.22 15.44
C ASN A 215 -13.64 8.07 16.44
N SER A 216 -14.82 7.45 16.47
CA SER A 216 -15.15 6.34 17.36
C SER A 216 -15.34 5.04 16.59
N PRO A 217 -15.09 3.88 17.23
CA PRO A 217 -15.37 2.59 16.62
C PRO A 217 -16.86 2.40 16.35
N ILE A 218 -17.21 1.96 15.14
CA ILE A 218 -18.62 1.69 14.81
C ILE A 218 -19.02 0.39 15.49
N ARG A 219 -19.98 0.46 16.43
CA ARG A 219 -20.48 -0.70 17.19
C ARG A 219 -21.67 -1.42 16.54
N LEU A 220 -22.07 -0.99 15.35
CA LEU A 220 -23.18 -1.58 14.59
C LEU A 220 -22.69 -2.78 13.77
N GLN A 221 -23.11 -4.01 14.14
CA GLN A 221 -22.63 -5.26 13.53
C GLN A 221 -22.79 -5.38 12.00
N ARG A 222 -23.81 -4.73 11.42
CA ARG A 222 -24.03 -4.71 9.97
C ARG A 222 -23.08 -3.79 9.20
N SER A 223 -22.32 -2.94 9.91
CA SER A 223 -21.37 -2.04 9.28
C SER A 223 -20.15 -2.82 8.78
N LYS A 224 -19.68 -2.50 7.57
CA LYS A 224 -18.37 -2.97 7.07
C LYS A 224 -17.23 -2.60 8.03
N TYR A 225 -17.38 -1.48 8.75
CA TYR A 225 -16.40 -0.95 9.69
C TYR A 225 -16.70 -1.33 11.15
N PHE A 226 -17.47 -2.40 11.37
CA PHE A 226 -17.82 -2.85 12.72
C PHE A 226 -16.58 -3.24 13.52
N VAL A 227 -16.40 -2.61 14.68
CA VAL A 227 -15.35 -2.97 15.64
C VAL A 227 -16.00 -3.24 17.00
N PRO A 228 -15.98 -4.48 17.49
CA PRO A 228 -16.52 -4.84 18.79
C PRO A 228 -15.64 -4.35 19.94
N THR A 229 -16.22 -4.25 21.13
CA THR A 229 -15.50 -3.84 22.36
C THR A 229 -14.40 -4.83 22.76
N GLN A 230 -14.52 -6.10 22.35
CA GLN A 230 -13.50 -7.15 22.49
C GLN A 230 -12.21 -6.85 21.71
N LEU A 231 -12.28 -6.05 20.64
CA LEU A 231 -11.10 -5.63 19.89
C LEU A 231 -10.57 -4.29 20.37
N LEU A 232 -11.47 -3.36 20.72
CA LEU A 232 -11.09 -2.06 21.28
C LEU A 232 -12.17 -1.59 22.25
N ALA A 233 -11.83 -1.58 23.54
CA ALA A 233 -12.70 -1.09 24.61
C ALA A 233 -12.79 0.44 24.65
N SER A 234 -11.76 1.14 24.18
CA SER A 234 -11.79 2.60 24.01
C SER A 234 -12.90 3.01 23.03
N GLU A 235 -13.56 4.12 23.32
CA GLU A 235 -14.56 4.75 22.44
C GLU A 235 -13.93 5.73 21.44
N ARG A 236 -12.60 5.79 21.35
CA ARG A 236 -11.88 6.66 20.42
C ARG A 236 -10.72 5.94 19.76
N TYR A 237 -10.55 6.21 18.47
CA TYR A 237 -9.33 5.88 17.73
C TYR A 237 -8.25 6.95 17.94
N PRO A 238 -6.96 6.59 17.79
CA PRO A 238 -5.91 7.59 17.60
C PRO A 238 -6.17 8.36 16.29
N PRO A 239 -5.59 9.56 16.10
CA PRO A 239 -5.62 10.24 14.82
C PRO A 239 -5.07 9.37 13.69
N TYR A 240 -5.74 9.36 12.53
CA TYR A 240 -5.34 8.53 11.38
C TYR A 240 -5.71 9.19 10.04
N CYS A 241 -5.00 8.83 8.98
CA CYS A 241 -5.33 9.23 7.60
C CYS A 241 -6.16 8.14 6.91
N GLY A 242 -7.27 8.49 6.27
CA GLY A 242 -8.15 7.51 5.63
C GLY A 242 -7.51 6.66 4.50
N SER A 243 -8.00 5.41 4.36
CA SER A 243 -7.49 4.37 3.44
C SER A 243 -7.33 4.76 1.97
N GLY A 244 -8.13 5.72 1.45
CA GLY A 244 -8.18 6.05 0.01
C GLY A 244 -6.87 6.63 -0.56
N GLY A 245 -5.99 7.15 0.29
CA GLY A 245 -4.66 7.57 -0.14
C GLY A 245 -3.96 8.45 0.88
N MET A 246 -2.68 8.18 1.10
CA MET A 246 -1.82 8.95 1.99
C MET A 246 -0.39 8.94 1.46
N LEU A 247 0.34 10.02 1.74
CA LEU A 247 1.76 10.12 1.44
C LEU A 247 2.54 10.04 2.76
N MET A 248 3.58 9.20 2.79
CA MET A 248 4.48 9.10 3.93
C MET A 248 5.95 9.14 3.49
N SER A 249 6.82 9.64 4.34
CA SER A 249 8.27 9.57 4.12
C SER A 249 8.82 8.16 4.36
N GLY A 250 9.99 7.87 3.80
CA GLY A 250 10.75 6.65 4.11
C GLY A 250 11.01 6.48 5.61
N PHE A 251 11.35 7.57 6.31
CA PHE A 251 11.46 7.56 7.78
C PHE A 251 10.18 7.07 8.47
N THR A 252 9.02 7.62 8.12
CA THR A 252 7.75 7.21 8.72
C THR A 252 7.42 5.75 8.42
N ALA A 253 7.67 5.29 7.19
CA ALA A 253 7.43 3.90 6.81
C ALA A 253 8.29 2.92 7.62
N ARG A 254 9.55 3.27 7.93
CA ARG A 254 10.44 2.49 8.81
C ARG A 254 9.97 2.51 10.26
N ALA A 255 9.51 3.66 10.77
CA ALA A 255 8.92 3.76 12.10
C ALA A 255 7.69 2.87 12.24
N ILE A 256 6.78 2.90 11.25
CA ILE A 256 5.61 2.01 11.19
C ILE A 256 6.04 0.54 11.17
N SER A 257 7.02 0.16 10.32
CA SER A 257 7.52 -1.23 10.27
C SER A 257 7.98 -1.71 11.65
N ARG A 258 8.76 -0.88 12.36
CA ARG A 258 9.25 -1.19 13.71
C ARG A 258 8.12 -1.35 14.72
N GLU A 259 7.23 -0.36 14.83
CA GLU A 259 6.14 -0.41 15.84
C GLU A 259 5.11 -1.50 15.54
N SER A 260 4.89 -1.81 14.26
CA SER A 260 3.94 -2.84 13.84
C SER A 260 4.27 -4.22 14.40
N ARG A 261 5.54 -4.49 14.77
CA ARG A 261 5.98 -5.77 15.37
C ARG A 261 5.33 -6.03 16.74
N ASP A 262 5.00 -4.97 17.46
CA ASP A 262 4.56 -5.05 18.84
C ASP A 262 3.09 -4.61 19.03
N ILE A 263 2.37 -4.30 17.95
CA ILE A 263 0.94 -3.95 17.99
C ILE A 263 0.15 -5.08 17.35
N GLU A 264 -0.80 -5.65 18.09
CA GLU A 264 -1.71 -6.67 17.55
C GLU A 264 -2.50 -6.14 16.35
N LEU A 265 -2.68 -6.97 15.31
CA LEU A 265 -3.40 -6.54 14.12
C LEU A 265 -4.81 -6.06 14.50
N PHE A 266 -5.22 -4.97 13.86
CA PHE A 266 -6.52 -4.33 14.03
C PHE A 266 -7.31 -4.44 12.71
N PRO A 267 -8.65 -4.60 12.70
CA PRO A 267 -9.39 -4.93 11.47
C PRO A 267 -9.56 -3.76 10.50
N ILE A 268 -9.20 -2.54 10.91
CA ILE A 268 -9.25 -1.33 10.08
C ILE A 268 -7.80 -0.86 9.87
N ASP A 269 -7.33 -0.90 8.61
CA ASP A 269 -5.90 -0.74 8.28
C ASP A 269 -5.39 0.68 8.50
N ASP A 270 -6.18 1.68 8.14
CA ASP A 270 -5.81 3.08 8.35
C ASP A 270 -5.74 3.46 9.83
N VAL A 271 -6.67 2.98 10.66
CA VAL A 271 -6.59 3.10 12.13
C VAL A 271 -5.35 2.39 12.67
N TYR A 272 -5.01 1.21 12.15
CA TYR A 272 -3.79 0.50 12.58
C TYR A 272 -2.51 1.29 12.31
N LEU A 273 -2.42 1.96 11.14
CA LEU A 273 -1.29 2.86 10.86
C LEU A 273 -1.26 4.04 11.85
N GLY A 274 -2.43 4.58 12.22
CA GLY A 274 -2.55 5.59 13.28
C GLY A 274 -2.06 5.07 14.65
N MET A 275 -2.39 3.84 15.02
CA MET A 275 -1.87 3.19 16.25
C MET A 275 -0.35 3.04 16.22
N CYS A 276 0.23 2.71 15.06
CA CYS A 276 1.68 2.65 14.89
C CYS A 276 2.33 4.02 15.06
N LEU A 277 1.75 5.08 14.51
CA LEU A 277 2.24 6.45 14.72
C LEU A 277 2.15 6.88 16.17
N GLU A 278 1.01 6.65 16.83
CA GLU A 278 0.80 6.99 18.24
C GLU A 278 1.87 6.33 19.12
N LYS A 279 2.12 5.03 18.90
CA LYS A 279 3.17 4.30 19.62
C LYS A 279 4.58 4.86 19.34
N ALA A 280 4.84 5.31 18.13
CA ALA A 280 6.11 5.96 17.76
C ALA A 280 6.24 7.40 18.30
N GLY A 281 5.20 7.97 18.93
CA GLY A 281 5.17 9.38 19.33
C GLY A 281 5.05 10.35 18.14
N LEU A 282 4.46 9.90 17.04
CA LEU A 282 4.29 10.64 15.79
C LEU A 282 2.81 10.95 15.54
N LEU A 283 2.53 11.97 14.72
CA LEU A 283 1.16 12.41 14.44
C LEU A 283 0.93 12.60 12.94
N PRO A 284 -0.15 12.01 12.38
CA PRO A 284 -0.53 12.27 11.00
C PRO A 284 -1.03 13.71 10.84
N ALA A 285 -0.87 14.25 9.64
CA ALA A 285 -1.33 15.60 9.29
C ALA A 285 -2.36 15.58 8.15
N SER A 286 -3.20 16.62 8.11
CA SER A 286 -4.19 16.80 7.06
C SER A 286 -3.58 17.47 5.83
N HIS A 287 -3.99 17.06 4.63
CA HIS A 287 -3.68 17.77 3.40
C HIS A 287 -4.95 18.05 2.58
N ALA A 288 -5.21 19.32 2.26
CA ALA A 288 -6.44 19.75 1.59
C ALA A 288 -6.64 19.16 0.18
N GLY A 289 -5.56 18.72 -0.46
CA GLY A 289 -5.60 18.02 -1.76
C GLY A 289 -5.95 16.54 -1.69
N ILE A 290 -6.05 15.93 -0.50
CA ILE A 290 -6.37 14.50 -0.35
C ILE A 290 -7.81 14.36 0.12
N ARG A 291 -8.67 13.79 -0.73
CA ARG A 291 -10.13 13.72 -0.56
C ARG A 291 -10.63 12.28 -0.67
N THR A 292 -10.46 11.50 0.40
CA THR A 292 -10.91 10.11 0.50
C THR A 292 -12.41 9.95 0.75
N MET A 293 -13.13 11.05 0.98
CA MET A 293 -14.61 11.09 1.11
C MET A 293 -15.30 11.74 -0.10
N GLY A 294 -14.58 11.89 -1.21
CA GLY A 294 -15.03 12.64 -2.38
C GLY A 294 -14.92 14.16 -2.22
N ILE A 295 -15.29 14.87 -3.28
CA ILE A 295 -15.37 16.33 -3.30
C ILE A 295 -16.79 16.77 -2.97
N GLY A 296 -16.92 17.69 -2.02
CA GLY A 296 -18.21 18.27 -1.65
C GLY A 296 -18.61 19.36 -2.64
N LEU A 297 -19.27 18.97 -3.73
CA LEU A 297 -19.72 19.90 -4.77
C LEU A 297 -21.21 20.27 -4.62
N PRO A 298 -21.61 21.48 -5.04
CA PRO A 298 -23.02 21.84 -5.15
C PRO A 298 -23.77 20.90 -6.13
N ALA A 299 -25.05 20.65 -5.86
CA ALA A 299 -25.86 19.73 -6.68
C ALA A 299 -26.04 20.17 -8.15
N SER A 300 -25.82 21.46 -8.45
CA SER A 300 -25.95 22.04 -9.80
C SER A 300 -24.69 21.91 -10.65
N THR A 301 -23.60 21.41 -10.09
CA THR A 301 -22.29 21.33 -10.74
C THR A 301 -22.09 19.95 -11.35
N ASP A 302 -21.41 19.87 -12.50
CA ASP A 302 -20.94 18.60 -13.05
C ASP A 302 -19.85 18.03 -12.12
N PRO A 303 -20.09 16.92 -11.41
CA PRO A 303 -19.09 16.34 -10.51
C PRO A 303 -17.88 15.79 -11.27
N PHE A 304 -17.93 15.69 -12.60
CA PHE A 304 -16.86 15.18 -13.44
C PHE A 304 -16.06 16.28 -14.16
N ASP A 305 -16.28 17.56 -13.83
CA ASP A 305 -15.48 18.65 -14.39
C ASP A 305 -14.01 18.53 -13.92
N PRO A 306 -13.03 18.36 -14.83
CA PRO A 306 -11.61 18.16 -14.52
C PRO A 306 -11.00 19.32 -13.72
N CYS A 307 -11.57 20.51 -13.75
CA CYS A 307 -11.08 21.66 -13.01
C CYS A 307 -11.14 21.49 -11.49
N TYR A 308 -12.09 20.70 -10.97
CA TYR A 308 -12.13 20.40 -9.54
C TYR A 308 -11.03 19.43 -9.10
N TYR A 309 -10.48 18.65 -10.04
CA TYR A 309 -9.49 17.60 -9.76
C TYR A 309 -8.05 18.04 -10.03
N ARG A 310 -7.86 19.05 -10.90
CA ARG A 310 -6.56 19.52 -11.39
C ARG A 310 -5.55 19.81 -10.28
N GLU A 311 -5.96 20.49 -9.22
CA GLU A 311 -5.09 20.89 -8.11
C GLU A 311 -5.09 19.91 -6.92
N LEU A 312 -5.97 18.90 -6.96
CA LEU A 312 -6.02 17.87 -5.93
C LEU A 312 -4.88 16.86 -6.13
N LEU A 313 -4.58 16.12 -5.06
CA LEU A 313 -3.59 15.05 -5.05
C LEU A 313 -4.27 13.70 -5.22
N VAL A 314 -5.34 13.45 -4.46
CA VAL A 314 -6.04 12.15 -4.43
C VAL A 314 -7.52 12.40 -4.25
N VAL A 315 -8.36 11.68 -5.02
CA VAL A 315 -9.81 11.68 -4.84
C VAL A 315 -10.38 10.28 -4.91
N HIS A 316 -11.19 9.92 -3.91
CA HIS A 316 -12.04 8.72 -3.90
C HIS A 316 -13.47 9.11 -4.26
N ARG A 317 -14.23 8.37 -5.09
CA ARG A 317 -13.90 7.10 -5.75
C ARG A 317 -13.94 7.26 -7.27
N PHE A 318 -13.16 6.45 -7.98
CA PHE A 318 -13.17 6.37 -9.43
C PHE A 318 -13.28 4.91 -9.90
N VAL A 319 -14.12 4.65 -10.90
CA VAL A 319 -14.13 3.38 -11.63
C VAL A 319 -13.15 3.43 -12.82
N PRO A 320 -12.79 2.30 -13.46
CA PRO A 320 -11.70 2.29 -14.42
C PRO A 320 -11.84 3.27 -15.58
N TYR A 321 -13.01 3.37 -16.22
CA TYR A 321 -13.19 4.29 -17.34
C TYR A 321 -13.10 5.76 -16.89
N GLU A 322 -13.61 6.08 -15.69
CA GLU A 322 -13.53 7.43 -15.12
C GLU A 322 -12.08 7.84 -14.90
N VAL A 323 -11.23 6.93 -14.41
CA VAL A 323 -9.79 7.18 -14.28
C VAL A 323 -9.18 7.55 -15.63
N ALA A 324 -9.52 6.80 -16.70
CA ALA A 324 -8.98 7.04 -18.03
C ALA A 324 -9.40 8.41 -18.60
N VAL A 325 -10.69 8.72 -18.52
CA VAL A 325 -11.24 10.00 -19.03
C VAL A 325 -10.70 11.17 -18.23
N MET A 326 -10.80 11.12 -16.90
CA MET A 326 -10.31 12.19 -16.03
C MET A 326 -8.80 12.43 -16.22
N TRP A 327 -7.99 11.36 -16.34
CA TRP A 327 -6.56 11.49 -16.60
C TRP A 327 -6.26 12.20 -17.91
N GLN A 328 -7.02 11.92 -18.97
CA GLN A 328 -6.87 12.61 -20.25
C GLN A 328 -7.30 14.07 -20.12
N ASP A 329 -8.46 14.33 -19.53
CA ASP A 329 -9.05 15.66 -19.46
C ASP A 329 -8.21 16.64 -18.62
N ILE A 330 -7.66 16.20 -17.47
CA ILE A 330 -6.81 17.08 -16.64
C ILE A 330 -5.46 17.43 -17.28
N HIS A 331 -5.01 16.64 -18.27
CA HIS A 331 -3.77 16.87 -19.01
C HIS A 331 -4.01 17.51 -20.39
N GLU A 332 -5.25 17.81 -20.76
CA GLU A 332 -5.56 18.52 -21.99
C GLU A 332 -4.93 19.92 -21.95
N PRO A 333 -4.00 20.26 -22.87
CA PRO A 333 -3.29 21.55 -22.84
C PRO A 333 -4.23 22.77 -22.91
N ARG A 334 -5.42 22.59 -23.46
CA ARG A 334 -6.45 23.63 -23.60
C ARG A 334 -7.43 23.69 -22.43
N LEU A 335 -7.25 22.89 -21.38
CA LEU A 335 -8.11 22.94 -20.20
C LEU A 335 -8.00 24.31 -19.51
N LEU A 336 -9.07 25.10 -19.61
CA LEU A 336 -9.22 26.40 -18.98
C LEU A 336 -10.08 26.26 -17.73
N CYS A 337 -9.45 26.34 -16.57
CA CYS A 337 -10.14 26.39 -15.29
C CYS A 337 -10.29 27.85 -14.86
N SER A 338 -11.53 28.28 -14.61
CA SER A 338 -11.78 29.55 -13.93
C SER A 338 -11.12 29.50 -12.55
N LYS A 339 -10.33 30.53 -12.23
CA LYS A 339 -9.70 30.67 -10.91
C LYS A 339 -10.72 30.90 -9.80
#